data_AF-A0A6L3XYW2-F1
#
_entry.id   AF-A0A6L3XYW2-F1
#
_cell.length_a   1.000
_cell.length_b   1.000
_cell.length_c   1.000
_cell.angle_alpha   90.00
_cell.angle_beta   90.00
_cell.angle_gamma   90.00
#
_symmetry.space_group_name_H-M   'P 1'
#
loop_
_entity.id
_entity.type
_entity.pdbx_description
1 polymer ?
#
loop_
_entity_poly.entity_id
_entity_poly.type
_entity_poly.pdbx_seq_one_letter_code
_entity_poly.pdbx_strand_id
1 'polypeptide(L)'
;MFDFSTVVDRHGTWCTQWDYVADRFGAADLLPFTISDMDFATAPCITDALHQRINHGVFGYSRWKNDEFLAAVAHWFRQRFNSQIDTETVVYGPSVIYMVWELIRLWA
;
A
#
# COMPACT_ATOMS: atom_id res chain seq x y z
N MET A 1 19.71 -9.52 -3.60
CA MET A 1 18.91 -9.74 -4.82
C MET A 1 17.53 -10.20 -4.37
N PHE A 2 16.46 -9.72 -4.99
CA PHE A 2 15.10 -10.15 -4.64
C PHE A 2 14.74 -11.42 -5.42
N ASP A 3 13.98 -12.32 -4.79
CA ASP A 3 13.42 -13.51 -5.43
C ASP A 3 11.98 -13.25 -5.84
N PHE A 4 11.72 -13.23 -7.15
CA PHE A 4 10.39 -13.09 -7.74
C PHE A 4 9.91 -14.40 -8.40
N SER A 5 10.65 -15.50 -8.22
CA SER A 5 10.34 -16.80 -8.81
C SER A 5 9.68 -17.75 -7.82
N THR A 6 9.89 -17.55 -6.52
CA THR A 6 9.14 -18.29 -5.49
C THR A 6 7.65 -17.97 -5.60
N VAL A 7 6.86 -19.01 -5.88
CA VAL A 7 5.39 -18.93 -5.90
C VAL A 7 4.89 -18.78 -4.47
N VAL A 8 4.05 -17.77 -4.25
CA VAL A 8 3.37 -17.55 -2.97
C VAL A 8 1.91 -17.97 -3.12
N ASP A 9 1.51 -19.01 -2.38
CA ASP A 9 0.10 -19.39 -2.31
C ASP A 9 -0.68 -18.34 -1.50
N ARG A 10 -1.71 -17.77 -2.11
CA ARG A 10 -2.57 -16.74 -1.52
C ARG A 10 -3.99 -17.23 -1.24
N HIS A 11 -4.29 -18.51 -1.46
CA HIS A 11 -5.59 -19.07 -1.09
C HIS A 11 -5.78 -19.06 0.42
N GLY A 12 -7.01 -18.82 0.87
CA GLY A 12 -7.37 -18.73 2.29
C GLY A 12 -6.84 -17.47 2.99
N THR A 13 -6.36 -16.49 2.23
CA THR A 13 -5.90 -15.19 2.77
C THR A 13 -6.97 -14.11 2.74
N TRP A 14 -8.17 -14.45 2.26
CA TRP A 14 -9.28 -13.54 1.99
C TRP A 14 -8.96 -12.51 0.91
N CYS A 15 -8.09 -12.87 -0.05
CA CYS A 15 -7.70 -11.96 -1.11
C CYS A 15 -8.70 -11.99 -2.26
N THR A 16 -9.10 -10.80 -2.73
CA THR A 16 -10.05 -10.65 -3.85
C THR A 16 -9.59 -11.37 -5.12
N GLN A 17 -8.28 -11.41 -5.36
CA GLN A 17 -7.71 -12.00 -6.56
C GLN A 17 -7.94 -13.52 -6.64
N TRP A 18 -7.71 -14.27 -5.56
CA TRP A 18 -7.75 -15.74 -5.58
C TRP A 18 -8.99 -16.33 -4.90
N ASP A 19 -9.42 -15.79 -3.75
CA ASP A 19 -10.50 -16.38 -2.95
C ASP A 19 -11.91 -16.02 -3.45
N TYR A 20 -12.03 -14.97 -4.26
CA TYR A 20 -13.32 -14.43 -4.73
C TYR A 20 -13.48 -14.47 -6.26
N VAL A 21 -12.75 -15.34 -6.94
CA VAL A 21 -12.81 -15.52 -8.40
C VAL A 21 -14.22 -15.93 -8.85
N ALA A 22 -14.82 -16.93 -8.20
CA ALA A 22 -16.13 -17.43 -8.57
C ALA A 22 -17.24 -16.38 -8.39
N ASP A 23 -17.20 -15.62 -7.30
CA ASP A 23 -18.13 -14.52 -7.03
C ASP A 23 -18.06 -13.43 -8.12
N ARG A 24 -16.85 -13.09 -8.55
CA ARG A 24 -16.62 -12.01 -9.52
C ARG A 24 -16.87 -12.39 -10.97
N PHE A 25 -16.54 -13.64 -11.34
CA PHE A 25 -16.50 -14.06 -12.74
C PHE A 25 -17.51 -15.16 -13.06
N GLY A 26 -18.26 -15.66 -12.07
CA GLY A 26 -19.28 -16.71 -12.26
C GLY A 26 -18.71 -18.11 -12.51
N ALA A 27 -17.39 -18.31 -12.35
CA ALA A 27 -16.72 -19.59 -12.48
C ALA A 27 -15.58 -19.72 -11.48
N ALA A 28 -15.50 -20.87 -10.81
CA ALA A 28 -14.38 -21.23 -9.95
C ALA A 28 -13.14 -21.62 -10.78
N ASP A 29 -11.99 -21.74 -10.12
CA ASP A 29 -10.75 -22.28 -10.67
C ASP A 29 -10.18 -21.54 -11.89
N LEU A 30 -10.53 -20.26 -12.07
CA LEU A 30 -9.88 -19.42 -13.07
C LEU A 30 -8.55 -18.88 -12.53
N LEU A 31 -7.54 -18.79 -13.39
CA LEU A 31 -6.29 -18.11 -13.09
C LEU A 31 -6.50 -16.58 -13.18
N PRO A 32 -6.40 -15.84 -12.06
CA PRO A 32 -6.88 -14.45 -12.02
C PRO A 32 -5.76 -13.44 -12.30
N PHE A 33 -5.90 -12.67 -13.39
CA PHE A 33 -5.04 -11.53 -13.74
C PHE A 33 -5.84 -10.22 -13.77
N THR A 34 -6.45 -9.85 -12.64
CA THR A 34 -7.59 -8.90 -12.65
C THR A 34 -7.46 -7.72 -11.69
N ILE A 35 -6.83 -7.93 -10.52
CA ILE A 35 -6.68 -6.90 -9.49
C ILE A 35 -5.24 -6.40 -9.51
N SER A 36 -5.07 -5.09 -9.35
CA SER A 36 -3.76 -4.44 -9.35
C SER A 36 -3.07 -4.55 -7.98
N ASP A 37 -2.91 -5.77 -7.47
CA ASP A 37 -1.93 -6.12 -6.45
C ASP A 37 -0.89 -7.10 -7.04
N MET A 38 -0.06 -7.73 -6.22
CA MET A 38 1.03 -8.60 -6.69
C MET A 38 1.05 -9.94 -5.95
N ASP A 39 1.47 -10.99 -6.64
CA ASP A 39 1.73 -12.31 -6.06
C ASP A 39 3.20 -12.47 -5.58
N PHE A 40 3.80 -11.37 -5.13
CA PHE A 40 5.16 -11.34 -4.57
C PHE A 40 5.13 -10.94 -3.10
N ALA A 41 6.04 -11.52 -2.31
CA ALA A 41 6.30 -11.03 -0.97
C ALA A 41 6.81 -9.57 -1.04
N THR A 42 6.40 -8.75 -0.07
CA THR A 42 6.89 -7.37 0.05
C THR A 42 8.39 -7.34 0.37
N ALA A 43 9.04 -6.19 0.19
CA ALA A 43 10.48 -6.06 0.42
C ALA A 43 10.84 -6.34 1.91
N PRO A 44 11.96 -7.01 2.21
CA PRO A 44 12.34 -7.35 3.59
C PRO A 44 12.42 -6.15 4.55
N CYS A 45 12.87 -5.00 4.05
CA CYS A 45 12.93 -3.78 4.87
C CYS A 45 11.54 -3.30 5.34
N ILE A 46 10.48 -3.61 4.59
CA ILE A 46 9.09 -3.29 4.98
C ILE A 46 8.63 -4.27 6.06
N THR A 47 8.87 -5.57 5.88
CA THR A 47 8.51 -6.57 6.92
C THR A 47 9.28 -6.33 8.22
N ASP A 48 10.55 -5.95 8.15
CA ASP A 48 11.36 -5.68 9.33
C ASP A 48 10.84 -4.46 10.11
N ALA A 49 10.50 -3.37 9.41
CA ALA A 49 9.89 -2.19 10.03
C ALA A 49 8.53 -2.51 10.68
N LEU A 50 7.71 -3.35 10.03
CA LEU A 50 6.44 -3.80 10.59
C LEU A 50 6.65 -4.67 11.83
N HIS A 51 7.59 -5.62 11.81
CA HIS A 51 7.94 -6.44 12.98
C HIS A 51 8.44 -5.59 14.14
N GLN A 52 9.32 -4.61 13.88
CA GLN A 52 9.77 -3.67 14.90
C GLN A 52 8.60 -2.91 15.53
N ARG A 53 7.65 -2.42 14.71
CA ARG A 53 6.46 -1.71 15.20
C ARG A 53 5.54 -2.62 16.00
N ILE A 54 5.36 -3.87 15.59
CA ILE A 54 4.54 -4.87 16.28
C ILE A 54 5.15 -5.20 17.65
N ASN A 55 6.47 -5.40 17.71
CA ASN A 55 7.19 -5.76 18.94
C ASN A 55 7.11 -4.68 20.04
N HIS A 56 6.81 -3.43 19.71
CA HIS A 56 6.56 -2.37 20.70
C HIS A 56 5.33 -2.66 21.60
N GLY A 57 4.35 -3.43 21.12
CA GLY A 57 3.21 -3.90 21.93
C GLY A 57 2.10 -2.88 22.22
N VAL A 58 2.33 -1.57 22.07
CA VAL A 58 1.30 -0.53 22.24
C VAL A 58 0.84 0.01 20.88
N PHE A 59 -0.47 -0.03 20.60
CA PHE A 59 -1.09 0.35 19.32
C PHE A 59 -2.11 1.49 19.43
N GLY A 60 -1.81 2.47 20.31
CA GLY A 60 -2.64 3.66 20.45
C GLY A 60 -2.54 4.63 19.26
N TYR A 61 -3.16 5.80 19.41
CA TYR A 61 -3.18 6.84 18.38
C TYR A 61 -1.77 7.22 17.91
N SER A 62 -1.58 7.21 16.60
CA SER A 62 -0.32 7.55 15.93
C SER A 62 -0.53 8.78 15.04
N ARG A 63 0.43 9.71 15.04
CA ARG A 63 0.39 10.90 14.18
C ARG A 63 1.28 10.69 12.96
N TRP A 64 0.69 10.78 11.78
CA TRP A 64 1.40 10.63 10.51
C TRP A 64 2.31 11.84 10.19
N LYS A 65 1.91 13.06 10.57
CA LYS A 65 2.65 14.30 10.28
C LYS A 65 3.81 14.45 11.25
N ASN A 66 4.89 13.73 10.96
CA ASN A 66 6.17 13.76 11.66
C ASN A 66 7.32 13.88 10.64
N ASP A 67 8.49 14.33 11.12
CA ASP A 67 9.62 14.69 10.27
C ASP A 67 10.16 13.48 9.48
N GLU A 68 10.18 12.28 10.08
CA GLU A 68 10.67 11.06 9.43
C GLU A 68 9.80 10.67 8.22
N PHE A 69 8.47 10.69 8.40
CA PHE A 69 7.52 10.37 7.32
C PHE A 69 7.61 11.39 6.18
N LEU A 70 7.60 12.70 6.51
CA LEU A 70 7.66 13.77 5.52
C LEU A 70 8.99 13.78 4.76
N ALA A 71 10.11 13.56 5.46
CA ALA A 71 11.43 13.45 4.84
C ALA A 71 11.52 12.27 3.87
N ALA A 72 10.94 11.11 4.21
CA ALA A 72 10.90 9.95 3.33
C ALA A 72 10.12 10.24 2.03
N VAL A 73 8.97 10.90 2.13
CA VAL A 73 8.17 11.32 0.96
C VAL A 73 8.97 12.28 0.07
N ALA A 74 9.51 13.36 0.65
CA ALA A 74 10.28 14.36 -0.10
C ALA A 74 11.54 13.75 -0.75
N HIS A 75 12.22 12.84 -0.04
CA HIS A 75 13.37 12.12 -0.56
C HIS A 75 12.99 11.25 -1.76
N TRP A 76 11.92 10.47 -1.66
CA TRP A 76 11.47 9.59 -2.74
C TRP A 76 11.16 10.37 -4.02
N PHE A 77 10.39 11.46 -3.92
CA PHE A 77 10.05 12.30 -5.08
C PHE A 77 11.27 12.95 -5.71
N ARG A 78 12.21 13.42 -4.89
CA ARG A 78 13.47 13.99 -5.39
C ARG A 78 14.30 12.95 -6.12
N GLN A 79 14.49 11.77 -5.54
CA GLN A 79 15.36 10.74 -6.11
C GLN A 79 14.76 10.09 -7.36
N ARG A 80 13.45 9.82 -7.37
CA ARG A 80 12.81 9.08 -8.47
C ARG A 80 12.35 9.97 -9.62
N PHE A 81 11.96 11.21 -9.31
CA PHE A 81 11.30 12.08 -10.29
C PHE A 81 11.99 13.45 -10.44
N ASN A 82 13.12 13.68 -9.76
CA ASN A 82 13.78 14.99 -9.69
C ASN A 82 12.81 16.12 -9.28
N SER A 83 11.82 15.78 -8.45
CA SER A 83 10.74 16.69 -8.05
C SER A 83 10.94 17.12 -6.59
N GLN A 84 10.89 18.43 -6.35
CA GLN A 84 10.90 18.97 -4.99
C GLN A 84 9.46 19.09 -4.48
N ILE A 85 9.20 18.48 -3.33
CA ILE A 85 7.91 18.54 -2.64
C ILE A 85 8.03 19.49 -1.45
N ASP A 86 7.10 20.44 -1.35
CA ASP A 86 6.89 21.22 -0.13
C ASP A 86 6.11 20.35 0.87
N THR A 87 6.78 19.92 1.93
CA THR A 87 6.22 19.03 2.95
C THR A 87 5.06 19.66 3.72
N GLU A 88 4.92 20.99 3.73
CA GLU A 88 3.78 21.65 4.37
C GLU A 88 2.47 21.49 3.58
N THR A 89 2.57 21.20 2.28
CA THR A 89 1.40 20.99 1.40
C THR A 89 0.93 19.54 1.36
N VAL A 90 1.67 18.61 1.99
CA VAL A 90 1.32 17.19 1.99
C VAL A 90 0.07 16.95 2.83
N VAL A 91 -0.90 16.25 2.25
CA VAL A 91 -2.12 15.81 2.92
C VAL A 91 -2.14 14.28 2.92
N TYR A 92 -2.49 13.70 4.06
CA TYR A 92 -2.65 12.26 4.22
C TYR A 92 -4.11 11.86 4.00
N GLY A 93 -4.32 10.82 3.19
CA GLY A 93 -5.63 10.24 2.93
C GLY A 93 -5.55 8.71 2.86
N PRO A 94 -6.66 8.00 3.18
CA PRO A 94 -6.69 6.54 3.20
C PRO A 94 -6.62 5.91 1.80
N SER A 95 -7.04 6.63 0.76
CA SER A 95 -6.92 6.17 -0.64
C SER A 95 -6.92 7.35 -1.61
N VAL A 96 -6.42 7.10 -2.83
CA VAL A 96 -6.46 8.10 -3.91
C VAL A 96 -7.90 8.49 -4.25
N ILE A 97 -8.81 7.51 -4.35
CA ILE A 97 -10.23 7.77 -4.69
C ILE A 97 -10.92 8.61 -3.62
N TYR A 98 -10.64 8.36 -2.33
CA TYR A 98 -11.17 9.19 -1.25
C TYR A 98 -10.70 10.64 -1.37
N MET A 99 -9.40 10.85 -1.64
CA MET A 99 -8.86 12.19 -1.82
C MET A 99 -9.46 12.91 -3.03
N VAL A 100 -9.66 12.21 -4.15
CA VAL A 100 -10.34 12.76 -5.33
C VAL A 100 -11.78 13.17 -4.99
N TRP A 101 -12.50 12.32 -4.26
CA TRP A 101 -13.87 12.64 -3.83
C TRP A 101 -13.92 13.89 -2.93
N GLU A 102 -13.03 14.00 -1.95
CA GLU A 102 -12.95 15.20 -1.10
C GLU A 102 -12.63 16.46 -1.90
N LEU A 103 -11.73 16.38 -2.89
CA LEU A 103 -11.42 17.52 -3.76
C LEU A 103 -12.63 17.96 -4.57
N ILE A 104 -13.39 17.02 -5.14
CA ILE A 104 -14.64 17.32 -5.85
C ILE A 104 -15.64 18.01 -4.91
N ARG A 105 -15.80 17.49 -3.69
CA ARG A 105 -16.72 18.01 -2.69
C ARG A 105 -16.36 19.44 -2.23
N LEU A 106 -15.07 19.78 -2.18
CA LEU A 106 -14.61 21.12 -1.78
C LEU A 106 -14.67 22.14 -2.93
N TRP A 107 -14.66 21.70 -4.19
CA TRP A 107 -14.73 22.57 -5.36
C TRP A 107 -16.16 22.85 -5.86
N ALA A 108 -17.13 22.00 -5.50
CA ALA A 108 -18.55 22.18 -5.81
C ALA A 108 -19.24 23.10 -4.78
#